data_AF-X1V146-F1
#
_entry.id   AF-X1V146-F1
#
_cell.length_a   1.000
_cell.length_b   1.000
_cell.length_c   1.000
_cell.angle_alpha   90.00
_cell.angle_beta   90.00
_cell.angle_gamma   90.00
#
_symmetry.space_group_name_H-M   'P 1'
#
loop_
_entity.id
_entity.type
_entity.pdbx_description
1 polymer ?
#
loop_
_entity_poly.entity_id
_entity_poly.type
_entity_poly.pdbx_seq_one_letter_code
_entity_poly.pdbx_strand_id
1 'polypeptide(L)'
;SFDYQEQKLKLIHNGHKFKFKNNDAEYCLHLYEEMQEKAFKELNGSFCFAIYNLATHELLLVNDRFSSYSLFYYLTDKGTLLFGTQLSSIVQSFEVPRELNISSIFEFFTFQRCLGTKTFYKDINVLPPATVLGYREGNIFLNSYWERRYKEEKHPEKYYVDKLAGALKKSVERRTKGNHRFGILLSGGLDSRTILAASDKKMVCFTVGDFGNREVKLAKRITKAKDCTHIFLKRELDHYANLVDKAVEIGDGMQSFMHAHFIGFFDQIQKKCDILFHSLGSEGYFRG
;
A
#
# COMPACT_ATOMS: atom_id res chain seq x y z
N SER A 1 5.64 -9.58 2.89
CA SER A 1 5.53 -9.62 4.36
C SER A 1 6.79 -9.05 5.00
N PHE A 2 6.70 -8.36 6.14
CA PHE A 2 7.85 -7.81 6.85
C PHE A 2 8.24 -8.70 8.04
N ASP A 3 9.55 -8.85 8.26
CA ASP A 3 10.09 -9.36 9.54
C ASP A 3 9.68 -10.80 9.89
N TYR A 4 9.49 -11.67 8.89
CA TYR A 4 8.93 -13.02 9.07
C TYR A 4 9.97 -14.14 9.20
N GLN A 5 11.27 -13.82 9.26
CA GLN A 5 12.35 -14.84 9.20
C GLN A 5 12.28 -15.82 10.38
N GLU A 6 12.03 -15.32 11.60
CA GLU A 6 11.88 -16.18 12.77
C GLU A 6 10.66 -17.11 12.63
N GLN A 7 9.52 -16.57 12.17
CA GLN A 7 8.30 -17.36 11.96
C GLN A 7 8.49 -18.41 10.86
N LYS A 8 9.23 -18.06 9.79
CA LYS A 8 9.61 -19.01 8.74
C LYS A 8 10.47 -20.15 9.30
N LEU A 9 11.42 -19.86 10.18
CA LEU A 9 12.23 -20.91 10.84
C LEU A 9 11.37 -21.83 11.70
N LYS A 10 10.35 -21.30 12.40
CA LYS A 10 9.37 -22.11 13.14
C LYS A 10 8.57 -23.03 12.22
N LEU A 11 8.07 -22.52 11.09
CA LEU A 11 7.37 -23.34 10.10
C LEU A 11 8.27 -24.47 9.55
N ILE A 12 9.55 -24.17 9.26
CA ILE A 12 10.52 -25.19 8.84
C ILE A 12 10.71 -26.25 9.93
N HIS A 13 10.84 -25.83 11.19
CA HIS A 13 10.95 -26.74 12.33
C HIS A 13 9.72 -27.62 12.50
N ASN A 14 8.52 -27.08 12.20
CA ASN A 14 7.25 -27.81 12.23
C ASN A 14 7.03 -28.70 11.00
N GLY A 15 8.01 -28.79 10.09
CA GLY A 15 8.01 -29.74 8.97
C GLY A 15 7.59 -29.15 7.62
N HIS A 16 7.26 -27.86 7.52
CA HIS A 16 6.98 -27.21 6.24
C HIS A 16 8.23 -27.13 5.37
N LYS A 17 8.12 -27.54 4.10
CA LYS A 17 9.23 -27.57 3.15
C LYS A 17 9.11 -26.42 2.15
N PHE A 18 9.94 -25.40 2.34
CA PHE A 18 10.04 -24.29 1.40
C PHE A 18 10.86 -24.69 0.18
N LYS A 19 10.21 -24.74 -0.99
CA LYS A 19 10.81 -25.04 -2.29
C LYS A 19 11.62 -23.87 -2.84
N PHE A 20 11.18 -22.64 -2.59
CA PHE A 20 11.79 -21.45 -3.19
C PHE A 20 12.48 -20.56 -2.16
N LYS A 21 13.64 -20.03 -2.56
CA LYS A 21 14.33 -19.00 -1.76
C LYS A 21 13.55 -17.68 -1.88
N ASN A 22 13.25 -17.05 -0.76
CA ASN A 22 12.58 -15.75 -0.68
C ASN A 22 11.22 -15.66 -1.39
N ASN A 23 10.35 -16.66 -1.18
CA ASN A 23 8.98 -16.64 -1.70
C ASN A 23 7.97 -16.29 -0.60
N ASP A 24 7.42 -15.08 -0.68
CA ASP A 24 6.41 -14.59 0.28
C ASP A 24 5.08 -15.33 0.16
N ALA A 25 4.71 -15.80 -1.04
CA ALA A 25 3.46 -16.53 -1.26
C ALA A 25 3.50 -17.91 -0.58
N GLU A 26 4.64 -18.60 -0.70
CA GLU A 26 4.89 -19.87 -0.02
C GLU A 26 4.89 -19.70 1.51
N TYR A 27 5.44 -18.60 2.03
CA TYR A 27 5.35 -18.27 3.44
C TYR A 27 3.90 -18.05 3.89
N CYS A 28 3.12 -17.28 3.15
CA CYS A 28 1.70 -17.06 3.46
C CYS A 28 0.90 -18.37 3.44
N LEU A 29 1.16 -19.24 2.45
CA LEU A 29 0.51 -20.54 2.34
C LEU A 29 0.83 -21.44 3.53
N HIS A 30 2.11 -21.62 3.87
CA HIS A 30 2.50 -22.47 5.01
C HIS A 30 2.01 -21.93 6.35
N LEU A 31 1.98 -20.60 6.52
CA LEU A 31 1.39 -20.00 7.71
C LEU A 31 -0.12 -20.30 7.81
N TYR A 32 -0.83 -20.25 6.67
CA TYR A 32 -2.24 -20.63 6.59
C TYR A 32 -2.44 -22.14 6.85
N GLU A 33 -1.60 -23.02 6.32
CA GLU A 33 -1.68 -24.46 6.61
C GLU A 33 -1.55 -24.74 8.12
N GLU A 34 -0.61 -24.07 8.79
CA GLU A 34 -0.33 -24.22 10.23
C GLU A 34 -1.45 -23.64 11.12
N MET A 35 -2.00 -22.47 10.75
CA MET A 35 -2.85 -21.67 11.66
C MET A 35 -4.27 -21.40 11.13
N GLN A 36 -4.57 -21.83 9.90
CA GLN A 36 -5.80 -21.53 9.18
C GLN A 36 -6.07 -20.01 9.17
N GLU A 37 -7.31 -19.56 9.35
CA GLU A 37 -7.67 -18.12 9.33
C GLU A 37 -6.91 -17.27 10.35
N LYS A 38 -6.39 -17.86 11.44
CA LYS A 38 -5.59 -17.11 12.43
C LYS A 38 -4.28 -16.60 11.83
N ALA A 39 -3.78 -17.22 10.77
CA ALA A 39 -2.58 -16.79 10.04
C ALA A 39 -2.66 -15.34 9.59
N PHE A 40 -3.83 -14.88 9.12
CA PHE A 40 -4.00 -13.55 8.55
C PHE A 40 -3.72 -12.43 9.56
N LYS A 41 -4.04 -12.68 10.83
CA LYS A 41 -3.78 -11.73 11.93
C LYS A 41 -2.28 -11.61 12.24
N GLU A 42 -1.51 -12.67 12.07
CA GLU A 42 -0.06 -12.71 12.31
C GLU A 42 0.74 -12.05 11.18
N LEU A 43 0.17 -11.95 9.97
CA LEU A 43 0.82 -11.26 8.86
C LEU A 43 0.97 -9.76 9.12
N ASN A 44 2.18 -9.26 8.89
CA ASN A 44 2.51 -7.85 8.98
C ASN A 44 3.20 -7.41 7.69
N GLY A 45 2.46 -6.75 6.81
CA GLY A 45 3.03 -6.12 5.63
C GLY A 45 1.97 -5.53 4.71
N SER A 46 2.43 -5.05 3.56
CA SER A 46 1.56 -4.70 2.44
C SER A 46 1.41 -5.94 1.57
N PHE A 47 0.19 -6.45 1.42
CA PHE A 47 -0.07 -7.68 0.69
C PHE A 47 -1.51 -7.77 0.19
N CYS A 48 -1.66 -8.49 -0.90
CA CYS A 48 -2.91 -9.04 -1.37
C CYS A 48 -2.59 -10.38 -2.01
N PHE A 49 -3.27 -11.46 -1.63
CA PHE A 49 -3.02 -12.79 -2.18
C PHE A 49 -4.31 -13.62 -2.25
N ALA A 50 -4.23 -14.72 -3.02
CA ALA A 50 -5.29 -15.69 -3.17
C ALA A 50 -4.81 -17.08 -2.71
N ILE A 51 -5.68 -17.83 -2.02
CA ILE A 51 -5.49 -19.25 -1.71
C ILE A 51 -6.65 -20.00 -2.35
N TYR A 52 -6.36 -20.98 -3.21
CA TYR A 52 -7.38 -21.87 -3.75
C TYR A 52 -7.18 -23.28 -3.22
N ASN A 53 -8.16 -23.80 -2.50
CA ASN A 53 -8.15 -25.15 -1.99
C ASN A 53 -8.80 -26.09 -3.01
N LEU A 54 -7.99 -26.96 -3.60
CA LEU A 54 -8.44 -27.93 -4.61
C LEU A 54 -9.39 -29.00 -4.07
N ALA A 55 -9.33 -29.32 -2.77
CA ALA A 55 -10.17 -30.34 -2.17
C ALA A 55 -11.58 -29.81 -1.84
N THR A 56 -11.68 -28.54 -1.43
CA THR A 56 -12.96 -27.91 -1.05
C THR A 56 -13.53 -26.99 -2.13
N HIS A 57 -12.79 -26.78 -3.23
CA HIS A 57 -13.10 -25.81 -4.29
C HIS A 57 -13.35 -24.38 -3.76
N GLU A 58 -12.70 -24.04 -2.66
CA GLU A 58 -12.84 -22.73 -2.00
C GLU A 58 -11.69 -21.81 -2.40
N LEU A 59 -12.05 -20.56 -2.75
CA LEU A 59 -11.12 -19.48 -3.00
C LEU A 59 -11.18 -18.48 -1.85
N LEU A 60 -10.03 -18.17 -1.27
CA LEU A 60 -9.87 -17.08 -0.32
C LEU A 60 -9.05 -15.96 -0.96
N LEU A 61 -9.57 -14.73 -0.94
CA LEU A 61 -8.85 -13.52 -1.30
C LEU A 61 -8.61 -12.70 -0.03
N VAL A 62 -7.37 -12.30 0.21
CA VAL A 62 -6.97 -11.66 1.47
C VAL A 62 -6.15 -10.41 1.18
N ASN A 63 -6.54 -9.28 1.75
CA ASN A 63 -5.77 -8.04 1.71
C ASN A 63 -5.21 -7.67 3.09
N ASP A 64 -4.20 -6.79 3.12
CA ASP A 64 -3.61 -6.35 4.38
C ASP A 64 -4.51 -5.38 5.18
N ARG A 65 -4.06 -5.08 6.40
CA ARG A 65 -4.79 -4.27 7.40
C ARG A 65 -5.20 -2.88 6.93
N PHE A 66 -4.55 -2.37 5.89
CA PHE A 66 -4.81 -1.04 5.34
C PHE A 66 -5.22 -1.07 3.86
N SER A 67 -5.41 -2.26 3.27
CA SER A 67 -5.64 -2.42 1.83
C SER A 67 -4.57 -1.68 1.02
N SER A 68 -3.30 -1.91 1.34
CA SER A 68 -2.16 -1.22 0.71
C SER A 68 -2.14 -1.42 -0.81
N TYR A 69 -2.70 -2.54 -1.27
CA TYR A 69 -3.05 -2.79 -2.66
C TYR A 69 -4.56 -2.95 -2.76
N SER A 70 -5.19 -2.17 -3.64
CA SER A 70 -6.61 -2.35 -3.93
C SER A 70 -6.84 -3.73 -4.55
N LEU A 71 -7.88 -4.41 -4.08
CA LEU A 71 -8.39 -5.62 -4.70
C LEU A 71 -9.85 -5.38 -5.07
N PHE A 72 -10.14 -5.35 -6.35
CA PHE A 72 -11.48 -5.19 -6.87
C PHE A 72 -12.11 -6.58 -7.03
N TYR A 73 -13.43 -6.66 -6.87
CA TYR A 73 -14.19 -7.87 -7.11
C TYR A 73 -15.62 -7.58 -7.60
N TYR A 74 -16.18 -8.53 -8.34
CA TYR A 74 -17.56 -8.55 -8.82
C TYR A 74 -18.04 -9.99 -8.93
N LEU A 75 -19.22 -10.27 -8.38
CA LEU A 75 -19.90 -11.56 -8.51
C LEU A 75 -21.00 -11.41 -9.58
N THR A 76 -20.87 -12.16 -10.67
CA THR A 76 -21.83 -12.11 -11.78
C THR A 76 -23.13 -12.83 -11.41
N ASP A 77 -24.24 -12.55 -12.11
CA ASP A 77 -25.53 -13.23 -11.86
C ASP A 77 -25.47 -14.75 -12.06
N LYS A 78 -24.47 -15.24 -12.82
CA LYS A 78 -24.19 -16.67 -13.02
C LYS A 78 -23.39 -17.30 -11.88
N GLY A 79 -23.06 -16.51 -10.84
CA GLY A 79 -22.21 -16.93 -9.73
C GLY A 79 -20.72 -16.91 -10.06
N THR A 80 -20.26 -16.28 -11.14
CA THR A 80 -18.82 -16.22 -11.44
C THR A 80 -18.17 -15.07 -10.68
N LEU A 81 -17.11 -15.34 -9.91
CA LEU A 81 -16.35 -14.29 -9.22
C LEU A 81 -15.22 -13.77 -10.13
N LEU A 82 -15.31 -12.49 -10.50
CA LEU A 82 -14.24 -11.74 -11.13
C LEU A 82 -13.51 -10.92 -10.07
N PHE A 83 -12.17 -10.94 -10.07
CA PHE A 83 -11.36 -10.16 -9.15
C PHE A 83 -10.02 -9.77 -9.76
N GLY A 84 -9.40 -8.73 -9.23
CA GLY A 84 -8.12 -8.24 -9.72
C GLY A 84 -7.63 -7.01 -8.96
N THR A 85 -6.34 -6.73 -9.03
CA THR A 85 -5.75 -5.53 -8.40
C THR A 85 -5.89 -4.28 -9.26
N GLN A 86 -6.43 -4.42 -10.47
CA GLN A 86 -6.76 -3.34 -11.38
C GLN A 86 -8.25 -3.44 -11.73
N LEU A 87 -8.97 -2.33 -11.61
CA LEU A 87 -10.36 -2.22 -12.01
C LEU A 87 -10.50 -2.44 -13.52
N SER A 88 -9.55 -1.92 -14.31
CA SER A 88 -9.51 -2.09 -15.76
C SER A 88 -9.43 -3.56 -16.20
N SER A 89 -8.86 -4.46 -15.39
CA SER A 89 -8.81 -5.88 -15.73
C SER A 89 -10.15 -6.59 -15.54
N ILE A 90 -10.93 -6.19 -14.53
CA ILE A 90 -12.26 -6.77 -14.29
C ILE A 90 -13.23 -6.33 -15.37
N VAL A 91 -13.23 -5.02 -15.68
CA VAL A 91 -14.19 -4.44 -16.61
C VAL A 91 -13.97 -4.94 -18.04
N GLN A 92 -12.85 -5.60 -18.38
CA GLN A 92 -12.66 -6.23 -19.69
C GLN A 92 -13.59 -7.44 -19.92
N SER A 93 -14.14 -8.04 -18.86
CA SER A 93 -15.09 -9.13 -18.99
C SER A 93 -16.43 -8.65 -19.58
N PHE A 94 -16.99 -9.44 -20.50
CA PHE A 94 -18.33 -9.22 -21.06
C PHE A 94 -19.45 -9.49 -20.05
N GLU A 95 -19.14 -10.14 -18.92
CA GLU A 95 -20.11 -10.39 -17.84
C GLU A 95 -20.31 -9.17 -16.94
N VAL A 96 -19.49 -8.12 -17.06
CA VAL A 96 -19.60 -6.90 -16.25
C VAL A 96 -20.54 -5.91 -16.93
N PRO A 97 -21.68 -5.55 -16.31
CA PRO A 97 -22.53 -4.48 -16.80
C PRO A 97 -21.77 -3.15 -16.80
N ARG A 98 -21.86 -2.39 -17.89
CA ARG A 98 -21.24 -1.05 -18.01
C ARG A 98 -22.07 0.05 -17.33
N GLU A 99 -22.72 -0.29 -16.23
CA GLU A 99 -23.53 0.64 -15.44
C GLU A 99 -22.65 1.46 -14.50
N LEU A 100 -22.73 2.77 -14.64
CA LEU A 100 -21.99 3.70 -13.80
C LEU A 100 -22.71 3.92 -12.46
N ASN A 101 -21.93 3.96 -11.39
CA ASN A 101 -22.38 4.42 -10.08
C ASN A 101 -22.34 5.95 -10.04
N ILE A 102 -23.47 6.59 -10.36
CA ILE A 102 -23.59 8.05 -10.38
C ILE A 102 -23.22 8.67 -9.01
N SER A 103 -23.54 8.01 -7.90
CA SER A 103 -23.16 8.49 -6.56
C SER A 103 -21.64 8.56 -6.38
N SER A 104 -20.91 7.54 -6.84
CA SER A 104 -19.44 7.51 -6.80
C SER A 104 -18.82 8.60 -7.65
N ILE A 105 -19.43 8.94 -8.79
CA ILE A 105 -18.97 10.04 -9.64
C ILE A 105 -19.07 11.37 -8.90
N PHE A 106 -20.22 11.65 -8.26
CA PHE A 106 -20.39 12.85 -7.44
C PHE A 106 -19.42 12.88 -6.25
N GLU A 107 -19.23 11.75 -5.57
CA GLU A 107 -18.24 11.61 -4.49
C GLU A 107 -16.83 11.94 -4.99
N PHE A 108 -16.43 11.45 -6.15
CA PHE A 108 -15.12 11.73 -6.71
C PHE A 108 -14.93 13.22 -7.02
N PHE A 109 -15.90 13.88 -7.66
CA PHE A 109 -15.78 15.32 -7.92
C PHE A 109 -15.82 16.17 -6.65
N THR A 110 -16.46 15.68 -5.58
CA THR A 110 -16.58 16.41 -4.30
C THR A 110 -15.36 16.18 -3.39
N PHE A 111 -14.89 14.93 -3.29
CA PHE A 111 -13.90 14.48 -2.31
C PHE A 111 -12.59 14.00 -2.93
N GLN A 112 -12.47 14.04 -4.26
CA GLN A 112 -11.33 13.52 -5.04
C GLN A 112 -11.07 12.01 -4.87
N ARG A 113 -12.09 11.27 -4.38
CA ARG A 113 -12.09 9.81 -4.21
C ARG A 113 -13.51 9.27 -4.06
N CYS A 114 -13.71 8.00 -4.41
CA CYS A 114 -14.92 7.26 -4.04
C CYS A 114 -14.89 6.89 -2.54
N LEU A 115 -16.04 6.91 -1.88
CA LEU A 115 -16.13 6.57 -0.45
C LEU A 115 -16.41 5.08 -0.24
N GLY A 116 -15.91 4.57 0.89
CA GLY A 116 -16.10 3.17 1.28
C GLY A 116 -15.45 2.20 0.29
N THR A 117 -16.23 1.23 -0.17
CA THR A 117 -15.79 0.17 -1.10
C THR A 117 -16.21 0.44 -2.54
N LYS A 118 -16.77 1.61 -2.85
CA LYS A 118 -17.37 1.88 -4.15
C LYS A 118 -16.32 2.05 -5.25
N THR A 119 -16.73 1.75 -6.48
CA THR A 119 -16.04 2.16 -7.70
C THR A 119 -16.96 3.02 -8.58
N PHE A 120 -16.47 3.47 -9.73
CA PHE A 120 -17.33 4.10 -10.74
C PHE A 120 -18.32 3.14 -11.39
N TYR A 121 -18.16 1.83 -11.21
CA TYR A 121 -19.09 0.82 -11.68
C TYR A 121 -20.00 0.39 -10.53
N LYS A 122 -21.28 0.21 -10.82
CA LYS A 122 -22.32 -0.03 -9.81
C LYS A 122 -22.05 -1.27 -8.95
N ASP A 123 -21.62 -2.37 -9.58
CA ASP A 123 -21.52 -3.67 -8.91
C ASP A 123 -20.08 -4.12 -8.62
N ILE A 124 -19.08 -3.36 -9.08
CA ILE A 124 -17.68 -3.64 -8.77
C ILE A 124 -17.30 -2.93 -7.47
N ASN A 125 -16.77 -3.71 -6.53
CA ASN A 125 -16.39 -3.22 -5.20
C ASN A 125 -14.89 -3.39 -4.96
N VAL A 126 -14.33 -2.50 -4.15
CA VAL A 126 -13.00 -2.67 -3.55
C VAL A 126 -13.14 -3.50 -2.28
N LEU A 127 -12.29 -4.50 -2.08
CA LEU A 127 -12.25 -5.29 -0.86
C LEU A 127 -11.89 -4.37 0.33
N PRO A 128 -12.69 -4.35 1.41
CA PRO A 128 -12.39 -3.56 2.60
C PRO A 128 -11.04 -3.96 3.21
N PRO A 129 -10.33 -3.06 3.92
CA PRO A 129 -9.09 -3.42 4.60
C PRO A 129 -9.26 -4.61 5.56
N ALA A 130 -8.18 -5.37 5.74
CA ALA A 130 -8.10 -6.48 6.69
C ALA A 130 -9.24 -7.51 6.55
N THR A 131 -9.61 -7.83 5.31
CA THR A 131 -10.75 -8.69 5.00
C THR A 131 -10.31 -9.92 4.22
N VAL A 132 -10.97 -11.03 4.52
CA VAL A 132 -10.96 -12.27 3.74
C VAL A 132 -12.27 -12.33 2.97
N LEU A 133 -12.21 -12.39 1.64
CA LEU A 133 -13.33 -12.79 0.81
C LEU A 133 -13.21 -14.27 0.53
N GLY A 134 -14.15 -15.06 1.04
CA GLY A 134 -14.29 -16.45 0.66
C GLY A 134 -15.30 -16.61 -0.45
N TYR A 135 -15.00 -17.49 -1.40
CA TYR A 135 -15.85 -17.84 -2.52
C TYR A 135 -15.96 -19.34 -2.67
N ARG A 136 -17.20 -19.83 -2.72
CA ARG A 136 -17.53 -21.25 -2.90
C ARG A 136 -18.90 -21.36 -3.56
N GLU A 137 -18.99 -22.20 -4.59
CA GLU A 137 -20.27 -22.55 -5.24
C GLU A 137 -21.12 -21.32 -5.63
N GLY A 138 -20.51 -20.31 -6.24
CA GLY A 138 -21.22 -19.11 -6.69
C GLY A 138 -21.59 -18.11 -5.59
N ASN A 139 -21.18 -18.35 -4.34
CA ASN A 139 -21.47 -17.50 -3.20
C ASN A 139 -20.19 -16.86 -2.65
N ILE A 140 -20.31 -15.63 -2.16
CA ILE A 140 -19.23 -14.91 -1.47
C ILE A 140 -19.58 -14.67 0.00
N PHE A 141 -18.56 -14.64 0.85
CA PHE A 141 -18.67 -14.18 2.23
C PHE A 141 -17.45 -13.32 2.58
N LEU A 142 -17.67 -12.32 3.43
CA LEU A 142 -16.62 -11.39 3.87
C LEU A 142 -16.41 -11.55 5.36
N ASN A 143 -15.17 -11.77 5.78
CA ASN A 143 -14.79 -11.82 7.19
C ASN A 143 -13.61 -10.87 7.46
N SER A 144 -13.76 -9.97 8.43
CA SER A 144 -12.64 -9.12 8.85
C SER A 144 -11.78 -9.85 9.87
N TYR A 145 -10.48 -9.96 9.61
CA TYR A 145 -9.55 -10.63 10.53
C TYR A 145 -8.88 -9.66 11.51
N TRP A 146 -9.01 -8.34 11.28
CA TRP A 146 -8.42 -7.31 12.12
C TRP A 146 -9.21 -6.00 12.06
N GLU A 147 -9.38 -5.38 13.22
CA GLU A 147 -9.96 -4.04 13.33
C GLU A 147 -9.10 -3.18 14.26
N ARG A 148 -9.07 -1.87 13.98
CA ARG A 148 -8.37 -0.91 14.85
C ARG A 148 -9.23 -0.65 16.08
N ARG A 149 -8.81 -1.19 17.23
CA ARG A 149 -9.40 -0.85 18.53
C ARG A 149 -8.58 0.23 19.21
N TYR A 150 -9.20 1.37 19.52
CA TYR A 150 -8.61 2.38 20.38
C TYR A 150 -8.85 1.99 21.83
N LYS A 151 -7.76 1.88 22.59
CA LYS A 151 -7.81 1.72 24.03
C LYS A 151 -7.10 2.91 24.65
N GLU A 152 -7.83 3.70 25.41
CA GLU A 152 -7.22 4.78 26.19
C GLU A 152 -6.39 4.15 27.30
N GLU A 153 -5.10 4.44 27.28
CA GLU A 153 -4.18 4.14 28.37
C GLU A 153 -3.59 5.47 28.82
N LYS A 154 -3.30 5.61 30.13
CA LYS A 154 -2.69 6.81 30.69
C LYS A 154 -1.25 6.51 31.09
N HIS A 155 -0.31 7.11 30.39
CA HIS A 155 1.12 7.04 30.66
C HIS A 155 1.72 8.47 30.62
N PRO A 156 2.92 8.70 31.17
CA PRO A 156 3.61 9.98 31.01
C PRO A 156 3.91 10.27 29.53
N GLU A 157 3.96 11.56 29.12
CA GLU A 157 4.22 11.95 27.72
C GLU A 157 5.44 11.26 27.11
N LYS A 158 6.54 11.19 27.88
CA LYS A 158 7.78 10.51 27.48
C LYS A 158 7.56 9.07 27.02
N TYR A 159 6.64 8.33 27.65
CA TYR A 159 6.31 6.97 27.24
C TYR A 159 5.77 6.93 25.80
N TYR A 160 4.86 7.83 25.44
CA TYR A 160 4.29 7.87 24.09
C TYR A 160 5.31 8.33 23.06
N VAL A 161 6.17 9.30 23.41
CA VAL A 161 7.27 9.76 22.55
C VAL A 161 8.22 8.61 22.25
N ASP A 162 8.68 7.88 23.28
CA ASP A 162 9.60 6.76 23.11
C ASP A 162 8.95 5.61 22.32
N LYS A 163 7.67 5.31 22.59
CA LYS A 163 6.90 4.30 21.84
C LYS A 163 6.73 4.66 20.37
N LEU A 164 6.38 5.92 20.07
CA LEU A 164 6.21 6.40 18.70
C LEU A 164 7.52 6.39 17.94
N ALA A 165 8.59 6.95 18.52
CA ALA A 165 9.92 6.95 17.94
C ALA A 165 10.42 5.53 17.68
N GLY A 166 10.26 4.62 18.65
CA GLY A 166 10.64 3.22 18.51
C GLY A 166 9.82 2.48 17.44
N ALA A 167 8.50 2.71 17.38
CA ALA A 167 7.64 2.10 16.38
C ALA A 167 7.97 2.59 14.96
N LEU A 168 8.23 3.89 14.80
CA LEU A 168 8.65 4.47 13.53
C LEU A 168 10.01 3.93 13.09
N LYS A 169 11.00 3.92 13.99
CA LYS A 169 12.34 3.38 13.70
C LYS A 169 12.24 1.93 13.24
N LYS A 170 11.51 1.10 13.99
CA LYS A 170 11.27 -0.30 13.62
C LYS A 170 10.55 -0.45 12.27
N SER A 171 9.60 0.44 11.95
CA SER A 171 8.88 0.43 10.68
C SER A 171 9.79 0.73 9.48
N VAL A 172 10.71 1.70 9.64
CA VAL A 172 11.72 2.05 8.64
C VAL A 172 12.75 0.93 8.51
N GLU A 173 13.32 0.46 9.62
CA GLU A 173 14.30 -0.63 9.65
C GLU A 173 13.81 -1.87 8.89
N ARG A 174 12.53 -2.25 9.08
CA ARG A 174 11.90 -3.39 8.40
C ARG A 174 11.85 -3.22 6.88
N ARG A 175 11.69 -2.00 6.38
CA ARG A 175 11.62 -1.65 4.95
C ARG A 175 12.99 -1.32 4.36
N THR A 176 14.01 -1.14 5.20
CA THR A 176 15.40 -0.92 4.79
C THR A 176 16.30 -2.15 4.97
N LYS A 177 15.71 -3.35 5.09
CA LYS A 177 16.47 -4.60 5.10
C LYS A 177 16.99 -4.92 3.68
N GLY A 178 18.06 -5.70 3.60
CA GLY A 178 18.70 -6.07 2.34
C GLY A 178 19.69 -5.02 1.85
N ASN A 179 20.30 -5.29 0.69
CA ASN A 179 21.28 -4.43 0.05
C ASN A 179 20.66 -3.74 -1.17
N HIS A 180 19.76 -2.80 -0.91
CA HIS A 180 19.07 -2.01 -1.92
C HIS A 180 19.49 -0.55 -1.87
N ARG A 181 19.35 0.15 -2.98
CA ARG A 181 19.47 1.61 -3.05
C ARG A 181 18.17 2.22 -2.56
N PHE A 182 18.21 2.96 -1.46
CA PHE A 182 17.01 3.54 -0.86
C PHE A 182 16.83 5.00 -1.31
N GLY A 183 15.60 5.36 -1.63
CA GLY A 183 15.18 6.72 -1.95
C GLY A 183 14.06 7.17 -1.03
N ILE A 184 13.89 8.48 -0.88
CA ILE A 184 12.75 9.07 -0.17
C ILE A 184 12.24 10.31 -0.90
N LEU A 185 10.92 10.42 -1.02
CA LEU A 185 10.24 11.66 -1.41
C LEU A 185 10.28 12.61 -0.22
N LEU A 186 11.18 13.60 -0.29
CA LEU A 186 11.45 14.54 0.79
C LEU A 186 10.80 15.89 0.50
N SER A 187 9.93 16.30 1.41
CA SER A 187 9.33 17.62 1.49
C SER A 187 10.00 18.45 2.59
N GLY A 188 9.55 19.69 2.77
CA GLY A 188 9.88 20.48 3.96
C GLY A 188 9.09 20.07 5.21
N GLY A 189 8.08 19.20 5.05
CA GLY A 189 7.14 18.79 6.10
C GLY A 189 7.75 17.91 7.19
N LEU A 190 7.06 17.78 8.33
CA LEU A 190 7.55 16.96 9.44
C LEU A 190 7.63 15.46 9.09
N ASP A 191 6.68 14.97 8.31
CA ASP A 191 6.50 13.52 8.13
C ASP A 191 7.65 12.86 7.37
N SER A 192 7.98 13.39 6.19
CA SER A 192 9.10 12.87 5.37
C SER A 192 10.44 13.02 6.09
N ARG A 193 10.63 14.10 6.87
CA ARG A 193 11.81 14.30 7.72
C ARG A 193 11.91 13.28 8.83
N THR A 194 10.77 12.90 9.40
CA THR A 194 10.68 11.94 10.50
C THR A 194 11.04 10.53 10.02
N ILE A 195 10.60 10.14 8.80
CA ILE A 195 11.04 8.90 8.15
C ILE A 195 12.55 8.93 7.88
N LEU A 196 13.08 10.02 7.30
CA LEU A 196 14.52 10.15 7.03
C LEU A 196 15.35 10.13 8.33
N ALA A 197 14.84 10.76 9.39
CA ALA A 197 15.49 10.78 10.70
C ALA A 197 15.58 9.37 11.32
N ALA A 198 14.52 8.57 11.16
CA ALA A 198 14.41 7.21 11.65
C ALA A 198 15.22 6.18 10.85
N SER A 199 15.69 6.53 9.64
CA SER A 199 16.57 5.66 8.85
C SER A 199 18.02 5.74 9.31
N ASP A 200 18.61 4.57 9.55
CA ASP A 200 20.05 4.39 9.72
C ASP A 200 20.78 4.17 8.38
N LYS A 201 20.03 3.97 7.28
CA LYS A 201 20.56 3.85 5.91
C LYS A 201 20.61 5.22 5.22
N LYS A 202 21.67 5.47 4.46
CA LYS A 202 21.73 6.64 3.55
C LYS A 202 20.69 6.48 2.45
N MET A 203 19.95 7.56 2.18
CA MET A 203 18.91 7.60 1.17
C MET A 203 19.22 8.69 0.13
N VAL A 204 18.75 8.49 -1.09
CA VAL A 204 18.64 9.56 -2.08
C VAL A 204 17.33 10.31 -1.84
N CYS A 205 17.40 11.60 -1.55
CA CYS A 205 16.25 12.43 -1.24
C CYS A 205 15.80 13.20 -2.47
N PHE A 206 14.57 12.96 -2.91
CA PHE A 206 13.96 13.64 -4.05
C PHE A 206 12.97 14.70 -3.57
N THR A 207 13.10 15.92 -4.08
CA THR A 207 12.10 16.98 -3.84
C THR A 207 11.58 17.47 -5.18
N VAL A 208 10.26 17.41 -5.35
CA VAL A 208 9.58 17.93 -6.53
C VAL A 208 9.19 19.39 -6.28
N GLY A 209 9.32 20.24 -7.29
CA GLY A 209 8.82 21.61 -7.24
C GLY A 209 9.02 22.35 -8.55
N ASP A 210 8.38 23.51 -8.68
CA ASP A 210 8.40 24.28 -9.94
C ASP A 210 9.64 25.19 -10.00
N PHE A 211 10.10 25.66 -8.83
CA PHE A 211 11.29 26.49 -8.65
C PHE A 211 11.90 26.30 -7.25
N GLY A 212 13.06 26.93 -7.00
CA GLY A 212 13.79 26.88 -5.74
C GLY A 212 13.11 27.65 -4.59
N ASN A 213 11.96 27.17 -4.14
CA ASN A 213 11.17 27.75 -3.05
C ASN A 213 11.73 27.40 -1.65
N ARG A 214 11.05 27.87 -0.59
CA ARG A 214 11.45 27.63 0.81
C ARG A 214 11.49 26.14 1.15
N GLU A 215 10.57 25.35 0.59
CA GLU A 215 10.48 23.92 0.82
C GLU A 215 11.70 23.18 0.26
N VAL A 216 12.09 23.48 -0.98
CA VAL A 216 13.29 22.92 -1.62
C VAL A 216 14.55 23.30 -0.84
N LYS A 217 14.64 24.56 -0.39
CA LYS A 217 15.77 25.04 0.43
C LYS A 217 15.83 24.30 1.78
N LEU A 218 14.67 24.06 2.40
CA LEU A 218 14.59 23.33 3.67
C LEU A 218 14.99 21.87 3.47
N ALA A 219 14.42 21.19 2.47
CA ALA A 219 14.79 19.80 2.11
C ALA A 219 16.30 19.66 1.92
N LYS A 220 16.94 20.56 1.16
CA LYS A 220 18.40 20.61 0.97
C LYS A 220 19.19 20.76 2.28
N ARG A 221 18.67 21.50 3.28
CA ARG A 221 19.33 21.62 4.59
C ARG A 221 19.25 20.32 5.38
N ILE A 222 18.12 19.62 5.31
CA ILE A 222 17.90 18.35 6.01
C ILE A 222 18.80 17.27 5.43
N THR A 223 18.94 17.19 4.11
CA THR A 223 19.82 16.19 3.49
C THR A 223 21.28 16.38 3.90
N LYS A 224 21.75 17.63 4.03
CA LYS A 224 23.10 17.93 4.53
C LYS A 224 23.31 17.45 5.97
N ALA A 225 22.32 17.62 6.84
CA ALA A 225 22.40 17.17 8.24
C ALA A 225 22.50 15.64 8.37
N LYS A 226 22.00 14.89 7.39
CA LYS A 226 22.02 13.41 7.35
C LYS A 226 23.03 12.84 6.34
N ASP A 227 23.89 13.68 5.77
CA ASP A 227 24.86 13.31 4.72
C ASP A 227 24.22 12.47 3.58
N CYS A 228 23.05 12.93 3.12
CA CYS A 228 22.25 12.30 2.08
C CYS A 228 22.33 13.10 0.77
N THR A 229 22.21 12.39 -0.36
CA THR A 229 22.17 13.03 -1.68
C THR A 229 20.81 13.70 -1.89
N HIS A 230 20.79 14.95 -2.35
CA HIS A 230 19.55 15.65 -2.72
C HIS A 230 19.42 15.76 -4.24
N ILE A 231 18.26 15.42 -4.78
CA ILE A 231 17.89 15.60 -6.18
C ILE A 231 16.63 16.46 -6.23
N PHE A 232 16.75 17.62 -6.88
CA PHE A 232 15.59 18.46 -7.17
C PHE A 232 14.98 18.05 -8.52
N LEU A 233 13.72 17.66 -8.49
CA LEU A 233 12.93 17.27 -9.65
C LEU A 233 12.07 18.46 -10.06
N LYS A 234 12.55 19.22 -11.04
CA LYS A 234 11.85 20.43 -11.52
C LYS A 234 10.64 20.02 -12.36
N ARG A 235 9.44 20.48 -11.97
CA ARG A 235 8.24 20.37 -12.81
C ARG A 235 8.19 21.53 -13.79
N GLU A 236 7.86 21.22 -15.03
CA GLU A 236 7.48 22.22 -16.03
C GLU A 236 5.99 22.57 -15.91
N LEU A 237 5.57 23.69 -16.50
CA LEU A 237 4.21 24.23 -16.35
C LEU A 237 3.12 23.25 -16.83
N ASP A 238 3.44 22.46 -17.84
CA ASP A 238 2.58 21.48 -18.50
C ASP A 238 2.67 20.07 -17.88
N HIS A 239 3.39 19.92 -16.75
CA HIS A 239 3.65 18.61 -16.14
C HIS A 239 2.40 17.77 -15.94
N TYR A 240 1.32 18.31 -15.36
CA TYR A 240 0.09 17.54 -15.14
C TYR A 240 -0.66 17.28 -16.44
N ALA A 241 -0.75 18.29 -17.32
CA ALA A 241 -1.45 18.17 -18.60
C ALA A 241 -0.86 17.03 -19.44
N ASN A 242 0.48 16.93 -19.47
CA ASN A 242 1.20 15.89 -20.20
C ASN A 242 1.11 14.49 -19.54
N LEU A 243 0.58 14.40 -18.32
CA LEU A 243 0.54 13.15 -17.54
C LEU A 243 -0.88 12.64 -17.28
N VAL A 244 -1.93 13.34 -17.72
CA VAL A 244 -3.33 12.97 -17.41
C VAL A 244 -3.62 11.54 -17.83
N ASP A 245 -3.34 11.17 -19.09
CA ASP A 245 -3.63 9.83 -19.61
C ASP A 245 -2.91 8.75 -18.80
N LYS A 246 -1.61 8.95 -18.54
CA LYS A 246 -0.80 8.01 -17.74
C LYS A 246 -1.27 7.93 -16.29
N ALA A 247 -1.72 9.03 -15.70
CA ALA A 247 -2.25 9.05 -14.35
C ALA A 247 -3.60 8.31 -14.25
N VAL A 248 -4.46 8.48 -15.25
CA VAL A 248 -5.73 7.75 -15.37
C VAL A 248 -5.46 6.26 -15.57
N GLU A 249 -4.52 5.89 -16.44
CA GLU A 249 -4.13 4.50 -16.67
C GLU A 249 -3.61 3.84 -15.39
N ILE A 250 -2.64 4.45 -14.70
CA ILE A 250 -2.05 3.89 -13.47
C ILE A 250 -3.09 3.84 -12.33
N GLY A 251 -3.98 4.83 -12.26
CA GLY A 251 -4.99 4.94 -11.21
C GLY A 251 -6.30 4.24 -11.51
N ASP A 252 -6.48 3.63 -12.69
CA ASP A 252 -7.78 3.20 -13.25
C ASP A 252 -8.87 4.29 -13.17
N GLY A 253 -8.46 5.56 -13.26
CA GLY A 253 -9.30 6.73 -13.03
C GLY A 253 -9.79 6.91 -11.59
N MET A 254 -9.58 5.93 -10.70
CA MET A 254 -10.04 5.92 -9.31
C MET A 254 -9.26 6.89 -8.40
N GLN A 255 -8.14 7.44 -8.88
CA GLN A 255 -7.31 8.41 -8.18
C GLN A 255 -7.32 9.75 -8.92
N SER A 256 -7.34 10.85 -8.17
CA SER A 256 -7.21 12.19 -8.75
C SER A 256 -5.85 12.36 -9.43
N PHE A 257 -5.86 12.73 -10.71
CA PHE A 257 -4.64 12.98 -11.49
C PHE A 257 -3.80 14.12 -10.91
N MET A 258 -4.39 15.00 -10.09
CA MET A 258 -3.65 16.06 -9.39
C MET A 258 -2.58 15.51 -8.44
N HIS A 259 -2.70 14.25 -8.00
CA HIS A 259 -1.69 13.57 -7.18
C HIS A 259 -0.53 12.97 -7.98
N ALA A 260 -0.53 13.09 -9.32
CA ALA A 260 0.48 12.53 -10.23
C ALA A 260 1.86 13.23 -10.19
N HIS A 261 2.21 13.92 -9.10
CA HIS A 261 3.41 14.75 -8.95
C HIS A 261 4.72 14.05 -9.31
N PHE A 262 4.79 12.73 -9.16
CA PHE A 262 6.01 11.94 -9.33
C PHE A 262 6.02 11.11 -10.62
N ILE A 263 4.88 10.98 -11.32
CA ILE A 263 4.74 10.09 -12.48
C ILE A 263 5.72 10.48 -13.60
N GLY A 264 5.88 11.79 -13.85
CA GLY A 264 6.83 12.30 -14.84
C GLY A 264 8.30 12.12 -14.47
N PHE A 265 8.61 11.64 -13.26
CA PHE A 265 9.98 11.49 -12.77
C PHE A 265 10.38 10.03 -12.47
N PHE A 266 9.52 9.04 -12.77
CA PHE A 266 9.80 7.63 -12.48
C PHE A 266 11.15 7.16 -13.01
N ASP A 267 11.49 7.48 -14.27
CA ASP A 267 12.77 7.09 -14.86
C ASP A 267 13.97 7.71 -14.15
N GLN A 268 13.84 8.96 -13.68
CA GLN A 268 14.90 9.63 -12.93
C GLN A 268 15.08 9.02 -11.54
N ILE A 269 13.96 8.66 -10.89
CA ILE A 269 13.95 8.05 -9.55
C ILE A 269 14.49 6.63 -9.59
N GLN A 270 14.01 5.78 -10.50
CA GLN A 270 14.42 4.37 -10.64
C GLN A 270 15.92 4.21 -10.96
N LYS A 271 16.51 5.17 -11.67
CA LYS A 271 17.96 5.21 -11.92
C LYS A 271 18.78 5.37 -10.62
N LYS A 272 18.17 5.84 -9.53
CA LYS A 272 18.86 6.24 -8.30
C LYS A 272 18.47 5.42 -7.07
N CYS A 273 17.29 4.80 -7.04
CA CYS A 273 16.87 3.92 -5.95
C CYS A 273 16.05 2.72 -6.46
N ASP A 274 16.12 1.61 -5.72
CA ASP A 274 15.31 0.40 -5.94
C ASP A 274 14.05 0.40 -5.05
N ILE A 275 14.12 1.04 -3.88
CA ILE A 275 13.02 1.16 -2.93
C ILE A 275 12.81 2.64 -2.59
N LEU A 276 11.60 3.14 -2.82
CA LEU A 276 11.23 4.53 -2.59
C LEU A 276 10.29 4.66 -1.38
N PHE A 277 10.66 5.50 -0.42
CA PHE A 277 9.83 5.88 0.72
C PHE A 277 9.02 7.14 0.41
N HIS A 278 7.80 7.20 0.95
CA HIS A 278 6.97 8.39 0.95
C HIS A 278 6.25 8.50 2.29
N SER A 279 5.81 9.70 2.65
CA SER A 279 5.08 9.97 3.89
C SER A 279 3.58 10.13 3.67
N LEU A 280 3.00 9.47 2.65
CA LEU A 280 1.57 9.57 2.42
C LEU A 280 0.84 8.83 3.56
N GLY A 281 -0.22 9.45 4.11
CA GLY A 281 -1.08 8.85 5.13
C GLY A 281 -0.72 9.17 6.59
N SER A 282 0.46 9.75 6.87
CA SER A 282 0.85 10.17 8.24
C SER A 282 -0.08 11.24 8.81
N GLU A 283 -0.49 12.22 8.00
CA GLU A 283 -1.45 13.27 8.40
C GLU A 283 -2.79 12.68 8.87
N GLY A 284 -3.23 11.56 8.27
CA GLY A 284 -4.46 10.86 8.66
C GLY A 284 -4.39 10.19 10.05
N TYR A 285 -3.19 9.92 10.57
CA TYR A 285 -3.01 9.36 11.92
C TYR A 285 -2.79 10.42 12.99
N PHE A 286 -2.16 11.53 12.64
CA PHE A 286 -1.73 12.54 13.61
C PHE A 286 -2.55 13.83 13.60
N ARG A 287 -3.56 13.96 12.70
CA ARG A 287 -4.40 15.16 12.54
C ARG A 287 -3.52 16.41 12.48
N GLY A 288 -2.85 16.59 11.33
CA GLY A 288 -1.98 17.75 11.07
C GLY A 288 -2.65 19.09 11.34
#